data_AF-A0A1W6AIZ4-F1
#
_entry.id   AF-A0A1W6AIZ4-F1
#
_cell.length_a   1.000
_cell.length_b   1.000
_cell.length_c   1.000
_cell.angle_alpha   90.00
_cell.angle_beta   90.00
_cell.angle_gamma   90.00
#
_symmetry.space_group_name_H-M   'P 1'
#
loop_
_entity.id
_entity.type
_entity.pdbx_description
1 polymer ?
#
loop_
_entity_poly.entity_id
_entity_poly.type
_entity_poly.pdbx_seq_one_letter_code
_entity_poly.pdbx_strand_id
1 'polypeptide(L)'
;MANKDNPKFYTISTKYIDYLRETDSKVPFNKDEQHSRPYVGVLEKINGHDYFVPLTSRNDKNLNSQVSVKLFDIDNPEKRIGVLLVNNMIPVPEKECKEIDIAEKTETDPKYGNLMLKQYLFLKENMDRVSNKVEKVYKDVTVQGKPSHKQKFLKGVCCDFSKLEEKCQEYKEKDQARRIAYMRQLGRER
;
A
#
# COMPACT_ATOMS: atom_id res chain seq x y z
N MET A 1 12.58 5.00 22.43
CA MET A 1 11.94 5.88 21.43
C MET A 1 11.69 5.03 20.19
N ALA A 2 10.43 4.77 19.83
CA ALA A 2 10.12 3.94 18.68
C ALA A 2 10.64 4.62 17.41
N ASN A 3 11.48 3.91 16.66
CA ASN A 3 12.12 4.37 15.43
C ASN A 3 11.02 4.61 14.38
N LYS A 4 10.50 5.84 14.31
CA LYS A 4 9.29 6.18 13.53
C LYS A 4 9.58 6.37 12.03
N ASP A 5 10.85 6.19 11.64
CA ASP A 5 11.37 6.60 10.33
C ASP A 5 11.69 5.43 9.39
N ASN A 6 11.62 4.18 9.88
CA ASN A 6 11.95 3.01 9.04
C ASN A 6 10.73 2.48 8.28
N PRO A 7 10.90 2.10 7.00
CA PRO A 7 9.82 1.50 6.22
C PRO A 7 9.43 0.14 6.78
N LYS A 8 8.13 -0.16 6.74
CA LYS A 8 7.56 -1.45 7.15
C LYS A 8 6.78 -2.07 6.00
N PHE A 9 6.87 -3.40 5.91
CA PHE A 9 6.10 -4.18 4.93
C PHE A 9 4.83 -4.75 5.55
N TYR A 10 3.77 -4.81 4.75
CA TYR A 10 2.46 -5.30 5.16
C TYR A 10 1.85 -6.20 4.11
N THR A 11 1.07 -7.18 4.54
CA THR A 11 0.01 -7.80 3.72
C THR A 11 -1.32 -7.15 4.05
N ILE A 12 -2.20 -7.03 3.07
CA ILE A 12 -3.57 -6.50 3.23
C ILE A 12 -4.54 -7.65 2.98
N SER A 13 -5.64 -7.73 3.73
CA SER A 13 -6.61 -8.81 3.56
C SER A 13 -7.22 -8.81 2.16
N THR A 14 -7.35 -9.99 1.56
CA THR A 14 -7.92 -10.14 0.21
C THR A 14 -9.38 -9.68 0.17
N LYS A 15 -10.13 -9.89 1.25
CA LYS A 15 -11.49 -9.37 1.43
C LYS A 15 -11.54 -7.84 1.30
N TYR A 16 -10.62 -7.12 1.92
CA TYR A 16 -10.58 -5.66 1.83
C TYR A 16 -10.11 -5.19 0.45
N ILE A 17 -9.14 -5.88 -0.15
CA ILE A 17 -8.70 -5.62 -1.53
C ILE A 17 -9.85 -5.78 -2.52
N ASP A 18 -10.61 -6.87 -2.44
CA ASP A 18 -11.74 -7.11 -3.33
C ASP A 18 -12.85 -6.07 -3.15
N TYR A 19 -13.14 -5.70 -1.90
CA TYR A 19 -14.05 -4.59 -1.59
C TYR A 19 -13.62 -3.25 -2.23
N LEU A 20 -12.35 -2.87 -2.15
CA LEU A 20 -11.87 -1.65 -2.81
C LEU A 20 -11.92 -1.75 -4.34
N ARG A 21 -11.68 -2.96 -4.89
CA ARG A 21 -11.70 -3.22 -6.33
C ARG A 21 -13.09 -3.12 -6.94
N GLU A 22 -14.16 -3.31 -6.17
CA GLU A 22 -15.53 -2.99 -6.59
C GLU A 22 -15.69 -1.51 -6.96
N THR A 23 -14.88 -0.62 -6.34
CA THR A 23 -14.92 0.82 -6.59
C THR A 23 -13.88 1.28 -7.62
N ASP A 24 -12.64 0.76 -7.55
CA ASP A 24 -11.61 1.04 -8.55
C ASP A 24 -10.84 -0.22 -8.96
N SER A 25 -11.06 -0.65 -10.21
CA SER A 25 -10.38 -1.80 -10.82
C SER A 25 -8.85 -1.70 -10.89
N LYS A 26 -8.27 -0.50 -10.68
CA LYS A 26 -6.82 -0.30 -10.63
C LYS A 26 -6.21 -0.73 -9.30
N VAL A 27 -7.01 -1.02 -8.26
CA VAL A 27 -6.49 -1.60 -7.02
C VAL A 27 -5.88 -2.97 -7.32
N PRO A 28 -4.61 -3.23 -6.97
CA PRO A 28 -3.95 -4.46 -7.36
C PRO A 28 -4.53 -5.69 -6.65
N PHE A 29 -4.63 -6.79 -7.38
CA PHE A 29 -4.83 -8.10 -6.78
C PHE A 29 -3.65 -8.48 -5.87
N ASN A 30 -3.95 -9.12 -4.74
CA ASN A 30 -2.94 -9.69 -3.84
C ASN A 30 -2.16 -10.85 -4.47
N LYS A 31 -2.81 -11.69 -5.27
CA LYS A 31 -2.21 -12.88 -5.91
C LYS A 31 -1.60 -13.85 -4.89
N ASP A 32 -2.44 -14.36 -3.99
CA ASP A 32 -2.07 -15.15 -2.80
C ASP A 32 -1.55 -16.58 -3.09
N GLU A 33 -1.26 -16.94 -4.35
CA GLU A 33 -0.88 -18.30 -4.76
C GLU A 33 0.45 -18.77 -4.17
N GLN A 34 1.44 -17.88 -4.06
CA GLN A 34 2.75 -18.18 -3.46
C GLN A 34 3.06 -17.21 -2.32
N HIS A 35 2.98 -15.91 -2.63
CA HIS A 35 3.13 -14.85 -1.65
C HIS A 35 2.08 -13.78 -1.91
N SER A 36 1.25 -13.47 -0.90
CA SER A 36 0.42 -12.27 -0.92
C SER A 36 1.29 -11.06 -1.23
N ARG A 37 0.78 -10.17 -2.10
CA ARG A 37 1.45 -8.92 -2.46
C ARG A 37 1.87 -8.15 -1.20
N PRO A 38 3.16 -7.82 -1.04
CA PRO A 38 3.60 -6.93 0.01
C PRO A 38 3.34 -5.47 -0.37
N TYR A 39 3.03 -4.67 0.64
CA TYR A 39 2.86 -3.23 0.57
C TYR A 39 3.83 -2.54 1.52
N VAL A 40 4.24 -1.33 1.21
CA VAL A 40 5.01 -0.46 2.12
C VAL A 40 4.08 0.57 2.73
N GLY A 41 4.09 0.70 4.06
CA GLY A 41 3.34 1.73 4.76
C GLY A 41 3.93 3.13 4.50
N VAL A 42 3.09 4.09 4.16
CA VAL A 42 3.47 5.51 4.12
C VAL A 42 3.61 6.00 5.57
N LEU A 43 4.71 6.72 5.87
CA LEU A 43 5.06 7.09 7.23
C LEU A 43 4.05 8.06 7.87
N GLU A 44 3.50 8.97 7.07
CA GLU A 44 2.53 9.97 7.51
C GLU A 44 1.13 9.66 6.96
N LYS A 45 0.12 9.96 7.78
CA LYS A 45 -1.27 9.84 7.35
C LYS A 45 -1.60 10.92 6.34
N ILE A 46 -2.36 10.55 5.31
CA ILE A 46 -2.89 11.48 4.32
C ILE A 46 -4.39 11.61 4.59
N ASN A 47 -4.85 12.83 4.88
CA ASN A 47 -6.25 13.10 5.22
C ASN A 47 -6.80 12.20 6.36
N GLY A 48 -5.95 11.82 7.32
CA GLY A 48 -6.32 10.91 8.42
C GLY A 48 -6.33 9.42 8.08
N HIS A 49 -5.99 9.03 6.84
CA HIS A 49 -5.91 7.65 6.39
C HIS A 49 -4.45 7.15 6.35
N ASP A 50 -4.26 5.89 6.75
CA ASP A 50 -2.99 5.18 6.56
C ASP A 50 -2.93 4.63 5.13
N TYR A 51 -1.93 5.07 4.37
CA TYR A 51 -1.74 4.69 2.97
C TYR A 51 -0.67 3.62 2.82
N PHE A 52 -0.89 2.72 1.87
CA PHE A 52 -0.01 1.58 1.60
C PHE A 52 0.30 1.50 0.11
N VAL A 53 1.60 1.43 -0.23
CA VAL A 53 2.08 1.40 -1.61
C VAL A 53 2.42 -0.04 -2.03
N PRO A 54 1.77 -0.61 -3.05
CA PRO A 54 2.01 -1.98 -3.47
C PRO A 54 3.38 -2.15 -4.11
N LEU A 55 4.04 -3.25 -3.76
CA LEU A 55 5.27 -3.69 -4.40
C LEU A 55 4.96 -4.66 -5.55
N THR A 56 5.76 -4.64 -6.61
CA THR A 56 5.71 -5.60 -7.71
C THR A 56 7.10 -6.05 -8.14
N SER A 57 7.20 -7.32 -8.57
CA SER A 57 8.41 -7.91 -9.17
C SER A 57 8.50 -7.68 -10.69
N ARG A 58 7.44 -7.14 -11.32
CA ARG A 58 7.40 -6.92 -12.78
C ARG A 58 8.39 -5.81 -13.17
N ASN A 59 9.46 -6.21 -13.83
CA ASN A 59 10.58 -5.34 -14.20
C ASN A 59 10.54 -4.86 -15.66
N ASP A 60 9.67 -5.47 -16.47
CA ASP A 60 9.54 -5.38 -17.93
C ASP A 60 8.66 -4.21 -18.42
N LYS A 61 7.87 -3.61 -17.54
CA LYS A 61 6.97 -2.51 -17.93
C LYS A 61 7.70 -1.17 -17.95
N ASN A 62 7.45 -0.38 -19.00
CA ASN A 62 7.77 1.05 -19.06
C ASN A 62 6.92 1.83 -18.04
N LEU A 63 7.24 1.66 -16.75
CA LEU A 63 6.59 2.36 -15.66
C LEU A 63 7.06 3.81 -15.64
N ASN A 64 6.09 4.72 -15.62
CA ASN A 64 6.38 6.15 -15.56
C ASN A 64 7.03 6.48 -14.20
N SER A 65 8.18 7.17 -14.25
CA SER A 65 8.95 7.52 -13.06
C SER A 65 8.22 8.48 -12.13
N GLN A 66 7.19 9.20 -12.61
CA GLN A 66 6.36 10.07 -11.76
C GLN A 66 5.53 9.29 -10.74
N VAL A 67 5.20 8.02 -11.02
CA VAL A 67 4.28 7.22 -10.20
C VAL A 67 4.87 5.89 -9.73
N SER A 68 6.17 5.69 -9.92
CA SER A 68 6.85 4.46 -9.51
C SER A 68 8.22 4.75 -8.89
N VAL A 69 8.64 3.87 -7.97
CA VAL A 69 10.00 3.89 -7.40
C VAL A 69 10.62 2.52 -7.65
N LYS A 70 11.69 2.48 -8.43
CA LYS A 70 12.45 1.25 -8.70
C LYS A 70 13.41 1.01 -7.53
N LEU A 71 13.43 -0.22 -7.02
CA LEU A 71 14.31 -0.66 -5.95
C LEU A 71 15.48 -1.43 -6.57
N PHE A 72 16.69 -1.16 -6.10
CA PHE A 72 17.92 -1.78 -6.57
C PHE A 72 18.64 -2.47 -5.41
N ASP A 73 19.35 -3.56 -5.71
CA ASP A 73 20.18 -4.24 -4.73
C ASP A 73 21.34 -3.32 -4.33
N ILE A 74 21.56 -3.10 -3.03
CA ILE A 74 22.64 -2.23 -2.55
C ILE A 74 24.00 -2.82 -2.94
N ASP A 75 24.12 -4.15 -2.93
CA ASP A 75 25.35 -4.87 -3.29
C ASP A 75 25.53 -4.98 -4.81
N ASN A 76 24.48 -4.75 -5.60
CA ASN A 76 24.51 -4.78 -7.05
C ASN A 76 23.51 -3.76 -7.63
N PRO A 77 23.93 -2.49 -7.76
CA PRO A 77 23.05 -1.39 -8.15
C PRO A 77 22.39 -1.52 -9.53
N GLU A 78 22.91 -2.38 -10.41
CA GLU A 78 22.31 -2.66 -11.71
C GLU A 78 21.13 -3.65 -11.60
N LYS A 79 21.12 -4.46 -10.55
CA LYS A 79 20.10 -5.47 -10.29
C LYS A 79 18.86 -4.82 -9.66
N ARG A 80 17.79 -4.72 -10.45
CA ARG A 80 16.48 -4.33 -9.94
C ARG A 80 15.86 -5.46 -9.12
N ILE A 81 15.44 -5.13 -7.90
CA ILE A 81 14.85 -6.08 -6.94
C ILE A 81 13.37 -5.80 -6.64
N GLY A 82 12.77 -4.78 -7.26
CA GLY A 82 11.33 -4.53 -7.18
C GLY A 82 10.95 -3.14 -7.67
N VAL A 83 9.65 -2.87 -7.67
CA VAL A 83 9.09 -1.54 -7.94
C VAL A 83 7.92 -1.25 -7.00
N LEU A 84 7.91 -0.08 -6.38
CA LEU A 84 6.73 0.47 -5.71
C LEU A 84 5.83 1.20 -6.71
N LEU A 85 4.54 0.88 -6.71
CA LEU A 85 3.53 1.47 -7.59
C LEU A 85 2.73 2.53 -6.84
N VAL A 86 3.26 3.76 -6.77
CA VAL A 86 2.61 4.89 -6.09
C VAL A 86 1.25 5.21 -6.69
N ASN A 87 1.08 5.06 -8.01
CA ASN A 87 -0.24 5.21 -8.65
C ASN A 87 -1.30 4.22 -8.11
N ASN A 88 -0.88 3.09 -7.55
CA ASN A 88 -1.77 2.05 -7.05
C ASN A 88 -1.82 2.00 -5.51
N MET A 89 -1.35 3.05 -4.82
CA MET A 89 -1.47 3.12 -3.37
C MET A 89 -2.93 3.20 -2.91
N ILE A 90 -3.21 2.68 -1.72
CA ILE A 90 -4.57 2.57 -1.20
C ILE A 90 -4.65 2.94 0.29
N PRO A 91 -5.76 3.54 0.75
CA PRO A 91 -6.04 3.72 2.17
C PRO A 91 -6.53 2.40 2.78
N VAL A 92 -6.00 2.03 3.95
CA VAL A 92 -6.33 0.75 4.61
C VAL A 92 -6.61 0.98 6.09
N PRO A 93 -7.69 0.42 6.65
CA PRO A 93 -7.89 0.43 8.10
C PRO A 93 -6.92 -0.56 8.77
N GLU A 94 -6.44 -0.19 9.96
CA GLU A 94 -5.46 -0.98 10.72
C GLU A 94 -5.80 -2.48 10.86
N LYS A 95 -7.09 -2.81 11.00
CA LYS A 95 -7.55 -4.20 11.14
C LYS A 95 -7.40 -5.06 9.89
N GLU A 96 -7.22 -4.44 8.72
CA GLU A 96 -7.15 -5.13 7.43
C GLU A 96 -5.73 -5.20 6.90
N CYS A 97 -4.72 -4.74 7.65
CA CYS A 97 -3.31 -4.93 7.34
C CYS A 97 -2.59 -5.71 8.45
N LYS A 98 -1.59 -6.50 8.05
CA LYS A 98 -0.71 -7.25 8.95
C LYS A 98 0.73 -6.96 8.57
N GLU A 99 1.54 -6.54 9.54
CA GLU A 99 2.98 -6.33 9.35
C GLU A 99 3.66 -7.66 9.00
N ILE A 100 4.60 -7.62 8.06
CA ILE A 100 5.39 -8.78 7.66
C ILE A 100 6.66 -8.81 8.50
N ASP A 101 6.85 -9.90 9.23
CA ASP A 101 8.13 -10.20 9.86
C ASP A 101 9.09 -10.79 8.82
N ILE A 102 10.16 -10.05 8.48
CA ILE A 102 11.16 -10.48 7.49
C ILE A 102 11.97 -11.67 8.02
N ALA A 103 12.22 -11.76 9.33
CA ALA A 103 12.95 -12.88 9.92
C ALA A 103 12.13 -14.17 9.78
N GLU A 104 10.84 -14.14 10.16
CA GLU A 104 9.91 -15.26 9.97
C GLU A 104 9.83 -15.68 8.49
N LYS A 105 9.77 -14.70 7.58
CA LYS A 105 9.79 -14.99 6.13
C LYS A 105 11.10 -15.60 5.66
N THR A 106 12.23 -15.24 6.26
CA THR A 106 13.54 -15.80 5.91
C THR A 106 13.69 -17.23 6.43
N GLU A 107 13.11 -17.55 7.59
CA GLU A 107 13.08 -18.93 8.11
C GLU A 107 12.22 -19.85 7.25
N THR A 108 11.06 -19.36 6.81
CA THR A 108 10.08 -20.14 6.03
C THR A 108 10.39 -20.22 4.53
N ASP A 109 10.90 -19.14 3.95
CA ASP A 109 11.38 -19.07 2.57
C ASP A 109 12.66 -18.20 2.52
N PRO A 110 13.85 -18.81 2.69
CA PRO A 110 15.11 -18.07 2.74
C PRO A 110 15.38 -17.21 1.50
N LYS A 111 14.90 -17.63 0.33
CA LYS A 111 15.13 -16.86 -0.91
C LYS A 111 14.26 -15.60 -0.92
N TYR A 112 12.98 -15.74 -0.58
CA TYR A 112 12.05 -14.61 -0.52
C TYR A 112 12.35 -13.66 0.64
N GLY A 113 12.65 -14.19 1.83
CA GLY A 113 13.03 -13.37 2.99
C GLY A 113 14.29 -12.54 2.74
N ASN A 114 15.34 -13.13 2.14
CA ASN A 114 16.53 -12.38 1.75
C ASN A 114 16.25 -11.30 0.68
N LEU A 115 15.34 -11.55 -0.25
CA LEU A 115 14.89 -10.54 -1.20
C LEU A 115 14.20 -9.38 -0.47
N MET A 116 13.30 -9.67 0.48
CA MET A 116 12.62 -8.65 1.29
C MET A 116 13.60 -7.85 2.14
N LEU A 117 14.62 -8.48 2.71
CA LEU A 117 15.67 -7.80 3.47
C LEU A 117 16.43 -6.79 2.58
N LYS A 118 16.83 -7.19 1.37
CA LYS A 118 17.48 -6.27 0.42
C LYS A 118 16.57 -5.11 0.03
N GLN A 119 15.28 -5.37 -0.18
CA GLN A 119 14.29 -4.33 -0.45
C GLN A 119 14.11 -3.38 0.73
N TYR A 120 14.08 -3.89 1.96
CA TYR A 120 14.02 -3.09 3.19
C TYR A 120 15.21 -2.15 3.29
N LEU A 121 16.43 -2.67 3.12
CA LEU A 121 17.66 -1.87 3.22
C LEU A 121 17.66 -0.75 2.19
N PHE A 122 17.26 -1.01 0.93
CA PHE A 122 17.13 0.03 -0.08
C PHE A 122 16.11 1.10 0.34
N LEU A 123 14.93 0.68 0.80
CA LEU A 123 13.85 1.60 1.17
C LEU A 123 14.22 2.45 2.36
N LYS A 124 14.95 1.91 3.33
CA LYS A 124 15.40 2.63 4.52
C LYS A 124 16.19 3.89 4.15
N GLU A 125 17.06 3.79 3.15
CA GLU A 125 17.88 4.91 2.65
C GLU A 125 17.14 5.81 1.64
N ASN A 126 15.92 5.43 1.21
CA ASN A 126 15.20 6.10 0.12
C ASN A 126 13.76 6.51 0.50
N MET A 127 13.38 6.41 1.77
CA MET A 127 11.98 6.58 2.16
C MET A 127 11.50 8.02 1.95
N ASP A 128 12.36 9.02 2.12
CA ASP A 128 12.05 10.43 1.80
C ASP A 128 11.63 10.61 0.34
N ARG A 129 12.30 9.92 -0.58
CA ARG A 129 11.96 9.96 -2.01
C ARG A 129 10.61 9.29 -2.28
N VAL A 130 10.25 8.26 -1.53
CA VAL A 130 8.95 7.59 -1.62
C VAL A 130 7.86 8.52 -1.08
N SER A 131 8.03 9.08 0.12
CA SER A 131 7.08 9.98 0.77
C SER A 131 6.80 11.23 -0.06
N ASN A 132 7.85 11.92 -0.54
CA ASN A 132 7.71 13.09 -1.43
C ASN A 132 6.93 12.76 -2.71
N LYS A 133 7.12 11.55 -3.26
CA LYS A 133 6.41 11.12 -4.47
C LYS A 133 4.94 10.81 -4.19
N VAL A 134 4.67 10.11 -3.09
CA VAL A 134 3.31 9.83 -2.62
C VAL A 134 2.53 11.14 -2.46
N GLU A 135 3.08 12.10 -1.73
CA GLU A 135 2.43 13.39 -1.49
C GLU A 135 2.14 14.14 -2.79
N LYS A 136 3.13 14.23 -3.69
CA LYS A 136 2.98 14.91 -4.98
C LYS A 136 1.92 14.25 -5.86
N VAL A 137 1.95 12.93 -5.98
CA VAL A 137 0.98 12.17 -6.77
C VAL A 137 -0.42 12.33 -6.18
N TYR A 138 -0.56 12.24 -4.86
CA TYR A 138 -1.83 12.45 -4.17
C TYR A 138 -2.43 13.83 -4.46
N LYS A 139 -1.64 14.90 -4.27
CA LYS A 139 -2.09 16.29 -4.52
C LYS A 139 -2.49 16.51 -5.98
N ASP A 140 -1.71 16.00 -6.92
CA ASP A 140 -2.01 16.15 -8.34
C ASP A 140 -3.27 15.36 -8.78
N VAL A 141 -3.52 14.19 -8.18
CA VAL A 141 -4.69 13.36 -8.48
C VAL A 141 -5.96 13.90 -7.84
N THR A 142 -5.87 14.45 -6.62
CA THR A 142 -7.04 14.93 -5.86
C THR A 142 -7.43 16.39 -6.15
N VAL A 143 -6.70 17.07 -7.05
CA VAL A 143 -7.03 18.45 -7.44
C VAL A 143 -8.47 18.57 -7.98
N GLN A 144 -9.16 19.61 -7.52
CA GLN A 144 -10.49 19.98 -7.96
C GLN A 144 -10.42 20.97 -9.15
N GLY A 145 -11.51 21.07 -9.92
CA GLY A 145 -11.59 21.95 -11.09
C GLY A 145 -10.96 21.36 -12.36
N LYS A 146 -10.62 22.21 -13.33
CA LYS A 146 -10.13 21.81 -14.66
C LYS A 146 -8.70 21.27 -14.57
N PRO A 147 -8.46 19.96 -14.84
CA PRO A 147 -7.12 19.39 -14.70
C PRO A 147 -6.19 19.81 -15.84
N SER A 148 -4.94 20.07 -15.50
CA SER A 148 -3.83 20.20 -16.46
C SER A 148 -3.59 18.87 -17.21
N HIS A 149 -2.81 18.92 -18.30
CA HIS A 149 -2.47 17.71 -19.06
C HIS A 149 -1.83 16.61 -18.19
N LYS A 150 -0.89 17.00 -17.31
CA LYS A 150 -0.25 16.09 -16.35
C LYS A 150 -1.26 15.48 -15.38
N GLN A 151 -2.17 16.28 -14.83
CA GLN A 151 -3.18 15.80 -13.89
C GLN A 151 -4.20 14.88 -14.56
N LYS A 152 -4.55 15.12 -15.83
CA LYS A 152 -5.37 14.19 -16.62
C LYS A 152 -4.68 12.83 -16.78
N PHE A 153 -3.40 12.83 -17.11
CA PHE A 153 -2.60 11.60 -17.16
C PHE A 153 -2.60 10.87 -15.81
N LEU A 154 -2.28 11.58 -14.72
CA LEU A 154 -2.22 10.99 -13.39
C LEU A 154 -3.58 10.42 -12.94
N LYS A 155 -4.69 11.16 -13.12
CA LYS A 155 -6.04 10.66 -12.85
C LYS A 155 -6.39 9.41 -13.67
N GLY A 156 -5.86 9.29 -14.89
CA GLY A 156 -6.07 8.11 -15.73
C GLY A 156 -5.32 6.86 -15.27
N VAL A 157 -4.13 7.01 -14.70
CA VAL A 157 -3.26 5.87 -14.31
C VAL A 157 -3.28 5.54 -12.82
N CYS A 158 -3.71 6.48 -11.98
CA CYS A 158 -3.81 6.31 -10.53
C CYS A 158 -5.17 5.75 -10.10
N CYS A 159 -5.19 5.16 -8.91
CA CYS A 159 -6.44 4.89 -8.22
C CYS A 159 -7.16 6.20 -7.90
N ASP A 160 -8.48 6.15 -7.85
CA ASP A 160 -9.34 7.25 -7.41
C ASP A 160 -9.26 7.38 -5.89
N PHE A 161 -8.19 8.04 -5.41
CA PHE A 161 -7.86 8.12 -3.98
C PHE A 161 -9.03 8.64 -3.13
N SER A 162 -9.73 9.68 -3.60
CA SER A 162 -10.87 10.24 -2.87
C SER A 162 -12.00 9.22 -2.68
N LYS A 163 -12.35 8.46 -3.74
CA LYS A 163 -13.36 7.39 -3.59
C LYS A 163 -12.89 6.25 -2.71
N LEU A 164 -11.61 5.90 -2.75
CA LEU A 164 -11.08 4.84 -1.89
C LEU A 164 -11.05 5.28 -0.41
N GLU A 165 -10.84 6.56 -0.11
CA GLU A 165 -10.95 7.12 1.24
C GLU A 165 -12.37 7.02 1.79
N GLU A 166 -13.37 7.40 0.98
CA GLU A 166 -14.79 7.23 1.31
C GLU A 166 -15.09 5.76 1.63
N LYS A 167 -14.64 4.84 0.78
CA LYS A 167 -14.85 3.40 0.98
C LYS A 167 -14.12 2.86 2.21
N CYS A 168 -12.93 3.36 2.50
CA CYS A 168 -12.19 3.04 3.71
C CYS A 168 -12.99 3.43 4.96
N GLN A 169 -13.59 4.62 4.95
CA GLN A 169 -14.39 5.11 6.05
C GLN A 169 -15.69 4.30 6.23
N GLU A 170 -16.42 4.05 5.14
CA GLU A 170 -17.60 3.17 5.15
C GLU A 170 -17.30 1.77 5.72
N TYR A 171 -16.13 1.23 5.40
CA TYR A 171 -15.72 -0.09 5.89
C TYR A 171 -15.51 -0.08 7.41
N LYS A 172 -14.85 0.95 7.95
CA LYS A 172 -14.63 1.11 9.40
C LYS A 172 -15.96 1.22 10.16
N GLU A 173 -16.91 1.98 9.63
CA GLU A 173 -18.23 2.17 10.22
C GLU A 173 -19.05 0.87 10.23
N LYS A 174 -19.02 0.10 9.13
CA LYS A 174 -19.67 -1.21 9.05
C LYS A 174 -19.08 -2.20 10.06
N ASP A 175 -17.76 -2.23 10.24
CA ASP A 175 -17.11 -3.09 11.25
C ASP A 175 -17.54 -2.70 12.66
N GLN A 176 -17.54 -1.40 12.98
CA GLN A 176 -17.96 -0.90 14.29
C GLN A 176 -19.43 -1.22 14.59
N ALA A 177 -20.33 -0.99 13.62
CA ALA A 177 -21.74 -1.30 13.77
C ALA A 177 -22.00 -2.80 14.02
N ARG A 178 -21.30 -3.68 13.28
CA ARG A 178 -21.39 -5.14 13.48
C ARG A 178 -20.93 -5.55 14.87
N ARG A 179 -19.83 -4.98 15.37
CA ARG A 179 -19.31 -5.26 16.72
C ARG A 179 -20.28 -4.80 17.81
N ILE A 180 -20.86 -3.61 17.67
CA ILE A 180 -21.87 -3.09 18.60
C ILE A 180 -23.10 -4.01 18.63
N ALA A 181 -23.58 -4.45 17.46
CA ALA A 181 -24.71 -5.36 17.36
C ALA A 181 -24.42 -6.71 18.04
N TYR A 182 -23.24 -7.29 17.80
CA TYR A 182 -22.81 -8.54 18.42
C TYR A 182 -22.73 -8.45 19.96
N MET A 183 -22.12 -7.38 20.49
CA MET A 183 -22.01 -7.19 21.93
C MET A 183 -23.38 -7.02 22.61
N ARG A 184 -24.35 -6.39 21.93
CA ARG A 184 -25.74 -6.27 22.42
C ARG A 184 -26.47 -7.60 22.47
N GLN A 185 -26.16 -8.54 21.57
CA GLN A 185 -26.75 -9.88 21.58
C GLN A 185 -26.21 -10.71 22.76
N LEU A 186 -24.89 -10.73 22.95
CA LEU A 186 -24.25 -11.43 24.07
C LEU A 186 -24.67 -10.90 25.45
N GLY A 187 -24.95 -9.60 25.56
CA GLY A 187 -25.45 -8.99 26.79
C GLY A 187 -26.94 -9.26 27.09
N ARG A 188 -27.70 -9.82 26.13
CA ARG A 188 -29.11 -10.24 26.31
C ARG A 188 -29.24 -11.74 26.62
N GLU A 189 -28.17 -12.51 26.45
CA GLU A 189 -28.09 -13.95 26.73
C GLU A 189 -27.52 -14.25 28.14
N ARG A 190 -27.31 -13.21 28.95
CA ARG A 190 -26.95 -13.28 30.38
C ARG A 190 -28.07 -12.67 31.22
#